data_AF-A0A174ZPN6-F1
#
_entry.id   AF-A0A174ZPN6-F1
#
_cell.length_a   1.000
_cell.length_b   1.000
_cell.length_c   1.000
_cell.angle_alpha   90.00
_cell.angle_beta   90.00
_cell.angle_gamma   90.00
#
_symmetry.space_group_name_H-M   'P 1'
#
loop_
_entity.id
_entity.type
_entity.pdbx_description
1 polymer ?
#
loop_
_entity_poly.entity_id
_entity_poly.type
_entity_poly.pdbx_seq_one_letter_code
_entity_poly.pdbx_strand_id
1 'polypeptide(L)'
;MKLIRTEDAVDSVLCHDITQIIPGVVKDAVFRKGHVVTEEDVPVLLSVGKEHLYVWEKQEGMLHENDAAEVLRQVCQGEHMNASEAKEGKIELTAQCDGLLKINREKLNEVNALGQIVLASRHGNFPVKKGDKIVGMRVVPLVIEEEKMNHVKELCGEEPIFTILPFHQMKVGIVTTGSEVYHGRITDKFTPVVKAKLEEAGMEVLGNVLCDDDSQMVTDAINEWIAKGAEFVVCTGGMSVDPDDRTPLSIRNATDEVITYGAPVLPGAMFMLAYKGEIPVAGLPGCVMYARRTIFDLVLPRIAAGERLSVEDFTVLGEGGLCLNCEVCTYPNCGFGK
;
A
#
# COMPACT_ATOMS: atom_id res chain seq x y z
N MET A 1 28.64 -10.54 -23.49
CA MET A 1 29.47 -9.40 -23.01
C MET A 1 30.92 -9.82 -22.95
N LYS A 2 31.83 -8.91 -23.29
CA LYS A 2 33.27 -9.15 -23.27
C LYS A 2 33.95 -8.10 -22.40
N LEU A 3 34.83 -8.54 -21.50
CA LEU A 3 35.74 -7.64 -20.80
C LEU A 3 36.92 -7.35 -21.73
N ILE A 4 37.14 -6.08 -22.04
CA ILE A 4 38.29 -5.63 -22.83
C ILE A 4 38.99 -4.50 -22.09
N ARG A 5 40.27 -4.29 -22.37
CA ARG A 5 41.00 -3.14 -21.83
C ARG A 5 40.40 -1.86 -22.43
N THR A 6 40.33 -0.80 -21.64
CA THR A 6 39.75 0.48 -22.08
C THR A 6 40.44 1.05 -23.31
N GLU A 7 41.76 0.86 -23.41
CA GLU A 7 42.58 1.27 -24.56
C GLU A 7 42.21 0.50 -25.85
N ASP A 8 41.69 -0.72 -25.73
CA ASP A 8 41.28 -1.56 -26.86
C ASP A 8 39.78 -1.44 -27.17
N ALA A 9 39.07 -0.52 -26.50
CA ALA A 9 37.62 -0.46 -26.51
C ALA A 9 37.00 0.50 -27.52
N VAL A 10 37.82 1.17 -28.34
CA VAL A 10 37.34 2.03 -29.42
C VAL A 10 36.38 1.27 -30.34
N ASP A 11 35.33 1.95 -30.81
CA ASP A 11 34.20 1.44 -31.60
C ASP A 11 33.29 0.44 -30.87
N SER A 12 33.56 0.14 -29.60
CA SER A 12 32.73 -0.75 -28.80
C SER A 12 31.62 0.02 -28.08
N VAL A 13 30.47 -0.62 -27.90
CA VAL A 13 29.30 -0.02 -27.23
C VAL A 13 29.35 -0.29 -25.73
N LEU A 14 29.23 0.77 -24.91
CA LEU A 14 29.15 0.65 -23.45
C LEU A 14 27.86 -0.04 -23.01
N CYS A 15 28.00 -1.06 -22.15
CA CYS A 15 26.88 -1.81 -21.58
C CYS A 15 26.14 -1.11 -20.44
N HIS A 16 26.71 -0.08 -19.83
CA HIS A 16 26.12 0.59 -18.67
C HIS A 16 26.63 2.01 -18.56
N ASP A 17 25.92 2.83 -17.79
CA ASP A 17 26.34 4.18 -17.47
C ASP A 17 27.64 4.15 -16.65
N ILE A 18 28.63 4.92 -17.07
CA ILE A 18 29.87 5.11 -16.32
C ILE A 18 29.68 6.37 -15.47
N THR A 19 29.25 6.15 -14.24
CA THR A 19 29.01 7.22 -13.26
C THR A 19 30.31 7.64 -12.61
N GLN A 20 30.59 8.94 -12.63
CA GLN A 20 31.65 9.54 -11.82
C GLN A 20 31.05 10.02 -10.51
N ILE A 21 31.66 9.59 -9.40
CA ILE A 21 31.27 9.98 -8.05
C ILE A 21 32.40 10.80 -7.46
N ILE A 22 32.19 12.12 -7.35
CA ILE A 22 33.05 13.03 -6.61
C ILE A 22 32.30 13.40 -5.32
N PRO A 23 32.70 12.88 -4.15
CA PRO A 23 31.98 13.11 -2.89
C PRO A 23 31.72 14.60 -2.63
N GLY A 24 30.45 14.97 -2.48
CA GLY A 24 30.01 16.34 -2.20
C GLY A 24 29.97 17.29 -3.40
N VAL A 25 30.28 16.83 -4.62
CA VAL A 25 30.37 17.70 -5.82
C VAL A 25 29.46 17.21 -6.95
N VAL A 26 29.66 15.99 -7.48
CA VAL A 26 28.89 15.46 -8.62
C VAL A 26 28.69 13.95 -8.45
N LYS A 27 27.46 13.50 -8.73
CA LYS A 27 27.11 12.08 -8.97
C LYS A 27 26.28 12.02 -10.25
N ASP A 28 26.94 11.91 -11.39
CA ASP A 28 26.27 11.83 -12.70
C ASP A 28 27.04 10.91 -13.66
N ALA A 29 26.36 10.46 -14.71
CA ALA A 29 26.92 9.63 -15.76
C ALA A 29 27.80 10.47 -16.69
N VAL A 30 29.11 10.19 -16.70
CA VAL A 30 30.06 10.82 -17.64
C VAL A 30 29.91 10.23 -19.04
N PHE A 31 29.65 8.92 -19.10
CA PHE A 31 29.23 8.23 -20.31
C PHE A 31 27.94 7.48 -20.03
N ARG A 32 27.01 7.56 -20.98
CA ARG A 32 25.74 6.83 -20.91
C ARG A 32 25.85 5.50 -21.66
N LYS A 33 25.05 4.53 -21.25
CA LYS A 33 24.83 3.28 -21.97
C LYS A 33 24.50 3.57 -23.45
N GLY A 34 25.02 2.73 -24.34
CA GLY A 34 24.84 2.88 -25.78
C GLY A 34 25.82 3.86 -26.42
N HIS A 35 26.64 4.56 -25.63
CA HIS A 35 27.76 5.34 -26.15
C HIS A 35 28.76 4.42 -26.84
N VAL A 36 29.13 4.78 -28.07
CA VAL A 36 30.20 4.13 -28.83
C VAL A 36 31.50 4.80 -28.40
N VAL A 37 32.41 4.04 -27.82
CA VAL A 37 33.69 4.56 -27.32
C VAL A 37 34.52 5.08 -28.48
N THR A 38 34.95 6.34 -28.37
CA THR A 38 35.85 7.00 -29.32
C THR A 38 37.27 7.09 -28.73
N GLU A 39 38.28 7.41 -29.56
CA GLU A 39 39.66 7.58 -29.08
C GLU A 39 39.78 8.68 -28.00
N GLU A 40 38.96 9.73 -28.07
CA GLU A 40 38.96 10.84 -27.10
C GLU A 40 38.40 10.44 -25.74
N ASP A 41 37.62 9.36 -25.67
CA ASP A 41 36.99 8.90 -24.44
C ASP A 41 37.96 8.09 -23.57
N VAL A 42 38.97 7.44 -24.16
CA VAL A 42 39.91 6.55 -23.47
C VAL A 42 40.60 7.23 -22.29
N PRO A 43 41.18 8.45 -22.41
CA PRO A 43 41.78 9.14 -21.27
C PRO A 43 40.75 9.47 -20.17
N VAL A 44 39.51 9.81 -20.53
CA VAL A 44 38.45 10.16 -19.58
C VAL A 44 38.01 8.91 -18.82
N LEU A 45 37.80 7.79 -19.51
CA LEU A 45 37.45 6.49 -18.93
C LEU A 45 38.52 6.00 -17.94
N LEU A 46 39.80 6.12 -18.30
CA LEU A 46 40.90 5.81 -17.40
C LEU A 46 40.93 6.75 -16.19
N SER A 47 40.65 8.05 -16.38
CA SER A 47 40.64 9.04 -15.29
C SER A 47 39.53 8.79 -14.24
N VAL A 48 38.43 8.14 -14.64
CA VAL A 48 37.35 7.70 -13.72
C VAL A 48 37.57 6.29 -13.17
N GLY A 49 38.77 5.73 -13.34
CA GLY A 49 39.20 4.46 -12.76
C GLY A 49 38.74 3.21 -13.53
N LYS A 50 38.37 3.34 -14.81
CA LYS A 50 37.99 2.20 -15.65
C LYS A 50 39.18 1.75 -16.50
N GLU A 51 39.95 0.81 -15.96
CA GLU A 51 41.03 0.09 -16.67
C GLU A 51 40.51 -0.93 -17.69
N HIS A 52 39.32 -1.45 -17.44
CA HIS A 52 38.63 -2.39 -18.33
C HIS A 52 37.18 -1.96 -18.52
N LEU A 53 36.67 -2.15 -19.72
CA LEU A 53 35.28 -1.94 -20.09
C LEU A 53 34.60 -3.27 -20.35
N TYR A 54 33.36 -3.38 -19.85
CA TYR A 54 32.44 -4.39 -20.34
C TYR A 54 31.74 -3.82 -21.56
N VAL A 55 32.03 -4.39 -22.72
CA VAL A 55 31.44 -3.96 -23.98
C VAL A 55 30.39 -4.94 -24.47
N TRP A 56 29.40 -4.38 -25.17
CA TRP A 56 28.23 -5.14 -25.55
C TRP A 56 28.58 -6.07 -26.71
N GLU A 57 28.52 -7.35 -26.43
CA GLU A 57 28.52 -8.41 -27.43
C GLU A 57 27.24 -9.20 -27.19
N LYS A 58 26.33 -9.14 -28.17
CA LYS A 58 25.02 -9.79 -28.12
C LYS A 58 25.24 -11.29 -28.05
N GLN A 59 25.14 -11.84 -26.85
CA GLN A 59 25.21 -13.28 -26.63
C GLN A 59 23.80 -13.84 -26.73
N GLU A 60 23.61 -14.85 -27.56
CA GLU A 60 22.33 -15.55 -27.70
C GLU A 60 21.90 -16.15 -26.35
N GLY A 61 20.63 -15.98 -25.99
CA GLY A 61 20.07 -16.43 -24.70
C GLY A 61 20.32 -15.50 -23.50
N MET A 62 20.90 -14.32 -23.70
CA MET A 62 21.11 -13.32 -22.63
C MET A 62 20.36 -12.02 -22.92
N LEU A 63 19.71 -11.48 -21.89
CA LEU A 63 19.02 -10.19 -21.90
C LEU A 63 19.84 -9.12 -21.18
N HIS A 64 19.78 -7.88 -21.67
CA HIS A 64 20.32 -6.74 -20.94
C HIS A 64 19.45 -6.39 -19.74
N GLU A 65 20.03 -5.85 -18.67
CA GLU A 65 19.28 -5.40 -17.47
C GLU A 65 18.08 -4.46 -17.74
N ASN A 66 18.10 -3.61 -18.78
CA ASN A 66 16.95 -2.75 -19.09
C ASN A 66 15.81 -3.55 -19.73
N ASP A 67 16.15 -4.52 -20.59
CA ASP A 67 15.16 -5.39 -21.23
C ASP A 67 14.54 -6.33 -20.18
N ALA A 68 15.36 -6.81 -19.24
CA ALA A 68 14.89 -7.57 -18.09
C ALA A 68 14.00 -6.73 -17.17
N ALA A 69 14.35 -5.47 -16.87
CA ALA A 69 13.52 -4.57 -16.09
C ALA A 69 12.15 -4.33 -16.75
N GLU A 70 12.10 -4.26 -18.08
CA GLU A 70 10.86 -4.14 -18.83
C GLU A 70 9.98 -5.39 -18.72
N VAL A 71 10.58 -6.59 -18.73
CA VAL A 71 9.83 -7.83 -18.45
C VAL A 71 9.27 -7.81 -17.03
N LEU A 72 10.06 -7.39 -16.03
CA LEU A 72 9.58 -7.26 -14.65
C LEU A 72 8.42 -6.27 -14.56
N ARG A 73 8.49 -5.14 -15.30
CA ARG A 73 7.41 -4.16 -15.35
C ARG A 73 6.11 -4.78 -15.82
N GLN A 74 6.16 -5.57 -16.89
CA GLN A 74 4.97 -6.19 -17.49
C GLN A 74 4.24 -7.12 -16.52
N VAL A 75 4.97 -7.90 -15.72
CA VAL A 75 4.36 -8.79 -14.72
C VAL A 75 3.97 -8.07 -13.43
N CYS A 76 4.57 -6.91 -13.14
CA CYS A 76 4.31 -6.16 -11.92
C CYS A 76 3.18 -5.14 -12.06
N GLN A 77 3.10 -4.43 -13.19
CA GLN A 77 2.30 -3.23 -13.35
C GLN A 77 0.83 -3.57 -13.62
N GLY A 78 -0.02 -3.34 -12.62
CA GLY A 78 -1.46 -3.34 -12.79
C GLY A 78 -2.04 -1.97 -13.17
N GLU A 79 -3.37 -1.87 -13.06
CA GLU A 79 -4.11 -0.64 -13.34
C GLU A 79 -3.72 0.50 -12.38
N HIS A 80 -3.96 1.73 -12.83
CA HIS A 80 -3.72 2.96 -12.06
C HIS A 80 -2.26 3.20 -11.64
N MET A 81 -1.30 2.73 -12.44
CA MET A 81 0.14 2.90 -12.21
C MET A 81 0.87 3.50 -13.41
N ASN A 82 1.84 4.37 -13.14
CA ASN A 82 2.81 4.87 -14.11
C ASN A 82 4.16 4.19 -13.88
N ALA A 83 4.83 3.78 -14.96
CA ALA A 83 6.21 3.33 -14.91
C ALA A 83 7.18 4.46 -15.30
N SER A 84 8.33 4.50 -14.65
CA SER A 84 9.47 5.28 -15.13
C SER A 84 10.06 4.66 -16.40
N GLU A 85 10.89 5.41 -17.11
CA GLU A 85 11.81 4.83 -18.10
C GLU A 85 12.82 3.91 -17.39
N ALA A 86 13.34 2.93 -18.14
CA ALA A 86 14.43 2.08 -17.67
C ALA A 86 15.75 2.86 -17.62
N LYS A 87 16.27 3.07 -16.41
CA LYS A 87 17.57 3.73 -16.19
C LYS A 87 18.43 2.89 -15.26
N GLU A 88 19.65 2.55 -15.69
CA GLU A 88 20.59 1.69 -14.93
C GLU A 88 19.95 0.36 -14.47
N GLY A 89 19.19 -0.28 -15.36
CA GLY A 89 18.50 -1.54 -15.09
C GLY A 89 17.31 -1.43 -14.14
N LYS A 90 16.88 -0.21 -13.80
CA LYS A 90 15.81 0.03 -12.81
C LYS A 90 14.58 0.67 -13.44
N ILE A 91 13.41 0.14 -13.07
CA ILE A 91 12.10 0.75 -13.29
C ILE A 91 11.42 0.96 -11.93
N GLU A 92 10.70 2.07 -11.77
CA GLU A 92 9.86 2.33 -10.61
C GLU A 92 8.41 2.49 -11.04
N LEU A 93 7.47 1.95 -10.25
CA LEU A 93 6.05 2.23 -10.41
C LEU A 93 5.58 3.31 -9.43
N THR A 94 4.72 4.19 -9.90
CA THR A 94 4.10 5.28 -9.13
C THR A 94 2.59 5.25 -9.27
N ALA A 95 1.86 5.61 -8.20
CA ALA A 95 0.40 5.64 -8.21
C ALA A 95 -0.15 6.78 -9.09
N GLN A 96 -1.15 6.49 -9.91
CA GLN A 96 -1.85 7.49 -10.72
C GLN A 96 -3.01 8.16 -9.98
N CYS A 97 -3.53 7.53 -8.93
CA CYS A 97 -4.64 8.00 -8.11
C CYS A 97 -4.43 7.67 -6.63
N ASP A 98 -5.29 8.23 -5.78
CA ASP A 98 -5.39 7.81 -4.39
C ASP A 98 -6.13 6.46 -4.33
N GLY A 99 -5.68 5.55 -3.48
CA GLY A 99 -6.27 4.22 -3.38
C GLY A 99 -5.55 3.28 -2.43
N LEU A 100 -5.96 2.01 -2.43
CA LEU A 100 -5.36 0.94 -1.66
C LEU A 100 -4.38 0.14 -2.51
N LEU A 101 -3.12 0.03 -2.07
CA LEU A 101 -2.14 -0.83 -2.73
C LEU A 101 -2.41 -2.30 -2.40
N LYS A 102 -2.63 -3.13 -3.41
CA LYS A 102 -2.74 -4.58 -3.30
C LYS A 102 -1.52 -5.25 -3.90
N ILE A 103 -1.09 -6.32 -3.26
CA ILE A 103 0.12 -7.06 -3.62
C ILE A 103 -0.19 -8.55 -3.55
N ASN A 104 0.07 -9.27 -4.64
CA ASN A 104 0.16 -10.72 -4.61
C ASN A 104 1.50 -11.11 -3.94
N ARG A 105 1.46 -11.32 -2.61
CA ARG A 105 2.65 -11.61 -1.80
C ARG A 105 3.33 -12.92 -2.19
N GLU A 106 2.56 -13.91 -2.62
CA GLU A 106 3.07 -15.21 -3.06
C GLU A 106 3.93 -15.04 -4.32
N LYS A 107 3.37 -14.48 -5.40
CA LYS A 107 4.12 -14.19 -6.64
C LYS A 107 5.32 -13.27 -6.40
N LEU A 108 5.16 -12.23 -5.57
CA LEU A 108 6.27 -11.33 -5.22
C LEU A 108 7.44 -12.09 -4.60
N ASN A 109 7.16 -13.00 -3.67
CA ASN A 109 8.18 -13.78 -2.98
C ASN A 109 8.80 -14.83 -3.90
N GLU A 110 8.00 -15.51 -4.72
CA GLU A 110 8.48 -16.49 -5.68
C GLU A 110 9.42 -15.86 -6.73
N VAL A 111 9.06 -14.71 -7.31
CA VAL A 111 9.91 -14.00 -8.27
C VAL A 111 11.22 -13.55 -7.62
N ASN A 112 11.18 -13.02 -6.40
CA ASN A 112 12.39 -12.66 -5.66
C ASN A 112 13.26 -13.89 -5.32
N ALA A 113 12.64 -15.05 -5.06
CA ALA A 113 13.34 -16.30 -4.72
C ALA A 113 14.13 -16.89 -5.90
N LEU A 114 13.85 -16.52 -7.15
CA LEU A 114 14.64 -16.91 -8.32
C LEU A 114 16.09 -16.38 -8.27
N GLY A 115 16.37 -15.40 -7.40
CA GLY A 115 17.69 -14.80 -7.22
C GLY A 115 18.07 -13.89 -8.39
N GLN A 116 18.98 -12.94 -8.15
CA GLN A 116 19.38 -11.88 -9.10
C GLN A 116 18.24 -10.95 -9.55
N ILE A 117 16.98 -11.22 -9.19
CA ILE A 117 15.83 -10.35 -9.40
C ILE A 117 15.54 -9.63 -8.08
N VAL A 118 15.22 -8.34 -8.17
CA VAL A 118 14.87 -7.50 -7.02
C VAL A 118 13.56 -6.81 -7.32
N LEU A 119 12.52 -7.19 -6.60
CA LEU A 119 11.26 -6.47 -6.47
C LEU A 119 11.14 -5.98 -5.02
N ALA A 120 11.24 -4.66 -4.82
CA ALA A 120 11.17 -4.03 -3.51
C ALA A 120 10.04 -3.01 -3.45
N SER A 121 9.01 -3.29 -2.66
CA SER A 121 7.75 -2.55 -2.64
C SER A 121 7.40 -1.99 -1.26
N ARG A 122 6.43 -1.07 -1.24
CA ARG A 122 5.72 -0.71 -0.01
C ARG A 122 4.87 -1.89 0.48
N HIS A 123 4.41 -1.85 1.72
CA HIS A 123 3.50 -2.85 2.25
C HIS A 123 2.13 -2.74 1.55
N GLY A 124 1.57 -3.87 1.15
CA GLY A 124 0.20 -3.96 0.63
C GLY A 124 -0.83 -3.82 1.74
N ASN A 125 -2.08 -3.58 1.36
CA ASN A 125 -3.21 -3.21 2.23
C ASN A 125 -3.02 -1.86 2.94
N PHE A 126 -2.22 -0.95 2.36
CA PHE A 126 -2.03 0.41 2.85
C PHE A 126 -2.45 1.45 1.81
N PRO A 127 -2.93 2.63 2.26
CA PRO A 127 -3.29 3.71 1.37
C PRO A 127 -2.05 4.29 0.67
N VAL A 128 -2.21 4.64 -0.60
CA VAL A 128 -1.23 5.37 -1.40
C VAL A 128 -1.89 6.61 -1.99
N LYS A 129 -1.12 7.68 -2.16
CA LYS A 129 -1.58 8.90 -2.82
C LYS A 129 -1.05 8.97 -4.25
N LYS A 130 -1.74 9.72 -5.11
CA LYS A 130 -1.26 10.03 -6.45
C LYS A 130 0.17 10.58 -6.39
N GLY A 131 1.06 9.97 -7.17
CA GLY A 131 2.48 10.31 -7.23
C GLY A 131 3.37 9.53 -6.25
N ASP A 132 2.80 8.78 -5.31
CA ASP A 132 3.59 7.93 -4.41
C ASP A 132 4.32 6.84 -5.20
N LYS A 133 5.58 6.58 -4.83
CA LYS A 133 6.32 5.41 -5.30
C LYS A 133 5.76 4.14 -4.66
N ILE A 134 5.62 3.08 -5.45
CA ILE A 134 4.99 1.81 -5.04
C ILE A 134 6.01 0.69 -4.94
N VAL A 135 6.77 0.48 -6.01
CA VAL A 135 7.76 -0.59 -6.14
C VAL A 135 8.91 -0.13 -7.02
N GLY A 136 10.12 -0.54 -6.67
CA GLY A 136 11.28 -0.51 -7.55
C GLY A 136 11.65 -1.93 -7.98
N MET A 137 11.96 -2.10 -9.25
CA MET A 137 12.36 -3.38 -9.83
C MET A 137 13.65 -3.27 -10.63
N ARG A 138 14.50 -4.29 -10.51
CA ARG A 138 15.72 -4.45 -11.32
C ARG A 138 16.21 -5.89 -11.29
N VAL A 139 17.09 -6.22 -12.21
CA VAL A 139 18.04 -7.32 -12.03
C VAL A 139 19.34 -6.80 -11.42
N VAL A 140 20.05 -7.68 -10.70
CA VAL A 140 21.35 -7.39 -10.07
C VAL A 140 22.50 -7.39 -11.11
N PRO A 141 22.63 -8.39 -11.99
CA PRO A 141 23.68 -8.38 -13.01
C PRO A 141 23.29 -7.52 -14.22
N LEU A 142 24.30 -7.07 -14.97
CA LEU A 142 24.10 -6.30 -16.22
C LEU A 142 23.43 -7.11 -17.34
N VAL A 143 23.57 -8.43 -17.30
CA VAL A 143 22.84 -9.37 -18.17
C VAL A 143 22.28 -10.51 -17.34
N ILE A 144 21.14 -11.05 -17.79
CA ILE A 144 20.46 -12.18 -17.18
C ILE A 144 20.02 -13.16 -18.27
N GLU A 145 19.93 -14.44 -17.93
CA GLU A 145 19.47 -15.48 -18.85
C GLU A 145 18.03 -15.21 -19.31
N GLU A 146 17.79 -15.27 -20.61
CA GLU A 146 16.46 -15.05 -21.20
C GLU A 146 15.44 -16.07 -20.67
N GLU A 147 15.85 -17.33 -20.52
CA GLU A 147 15.04 -18.41 -19.94
C GLU A 147 14.52 -18.06 -18.54
N LYS A 148 15.36 -17.41 -17.72
CA LYS A 148 14.98 -17.00 -16.36
C LYS A 148 13.89 -15.92 -16.38
N MET A 149 13.96 -15.00 -17.34
CA MET A 149 12.93 -13.97 -17.53
C MET A 149 11.65 -14.53 -18.15
N ASN A 150 11.75 -15.58 -18.98
CA ASN A 150 10.57 -16.29 -19.47
C ASN A 150 9.86 -17.04 -18.33
N HIS A 151 10.63 -17.69 -17.45
CA HIS A 151 10.08 -18.34 -16.26
C HIS A 151 9.33 -17.35 -15.34
N VAL A 152 9.82 -16.11 -15.19
CA VAL A 152 9.10 -15.05 -14.45
C VAL A 152 7.73 -14.77 -15.07
N LYS A 153 7.63 -14.70 -16.41
CA LYS A 153 6.35 -14.47 -17.11
C LYS A 153 5.39 -15.63 -16.91
N GLU A 154 5.87 -16.86 -17.02
CA GLU A 154 5.07 -18.06 -16.81
C GLU A 154 4.53 -18.14 -15.37
N LEU A 155 5.38 -17.86 -14.38
CA LEU A 155 5.02 -17.86 -12.97
C LEU A 155 3.95 -16.80 -12.64
N CYS A 156 4.09 -15.60 -13.22
CA CYS A 156 3.14 -14.52 -12.94
C CYS A 156 1.84 -14.65 -13.73
N GLY A 157 1.85 -15.26 -14.91
CA GLY A 157 0.70 -15.35 -15.80
C GLY A 157 0.20 -13.97 -16.26
N GLU A 158 -1.11 -13.82 -16.40
CA GLU A 158 -1.73 -12.58 -16.88
C GLU A 158 -2.04 -11.57 -15.75
N GLU A 159 -2.16 -12.04 -14.51
CA GLU A 159 -2.51 -11.17 -13.38
C GLU A 159 -1.27 -10.47 -12.81
N PRO A 160 -1.29 -9.13 -12.70
CA PRO A 160 -0.16 -8.36 -12.22
C PRO A 160 0.09 -8.58 -10.72
N ILE A 161 1.36 -8.48 -10.30
CA ILE A 161 1.74 -8.61 -8.88
C ILE A 161 1.19 -7.44 -8.05
N PHE A 162 1.11 -6.24 -8.62
CA PHE A 162 0.68 -5.02 -7.93
C PHE A 162 -0.56 -4.43 -8.60
N THR A 163 -1.56 -4.09 -7.81
CA THR A 163 -2.74 -3.32 -8.25
C THR A 163 -3.05 -2.21 -7.27
N ILE A 164 -3.68 -1.15 -7.74
CA ILE A 164 -4.24 -0.10 -6.88
C ILE A 164 -5.75 -0.15 -7.04
N LEU A 165 -6.46 -0.28 -5.93
CA LEU A 165 -7.92 -0.12 -5.88
C LEU A 165 -8.23 1.35 -5.56
N PRO A 166 -8.77 2.14 -6.51
CA PRO A 166 -9.12 3.53 -6.24
C PRO A 166 -10.16 3.63 -5.13
N PHE A 167 -10.09 4.68 -4.31
CA PHE A 167 -11.12 4.90 -3.30
C PHE A 167 -12.43 5.37 -3.93
N HIS A 168 -13.52 4.82 -3.40
CA HIS A 168 -14.88 5.20 -3.72
C HIS A 168 -15.37 6.30 -2.77
N GLN A 169 -16.13 7.25 -3.31
CA GLN A 169 -16.88 8.20 -2.50
C GLN A 169 -18.10 7.51 -1.89
N MET A 170 -17.92 6.89 -0.73
CA MET A 170 -19.00 6.21 0.00
C MET A 170 -19.79 7.19 0.87
N LYS A 171 -21.11 6.99 0.95
CA LYS A 171 -21.98 7.69 1.89
C LYS A 171 -21.99 7.01 3.26
N VAL A 172 -21.75 7.76 4.32
CA VAL A 172 -21.57 7.21 5.68
C VAL A 172 -22.57 7.81 6.65
N GLY A 173 -23.27 6.94 7.39
CA GLY A 173 -24.08 7.32 8.55
C GLY A 173 -23.30 7.12 9.85
N ILE A 174 -23.40 8.08 10.78
CA ILE A 174 -22.81 7.97 12.11
C ILE A 174 -23.92 7.76 13.15
N VAL A 175 -23.73 6.80 14.04
CA VAL A 175 -24.55 6.58 15.23
C VAL A 175 -23.66 6.77 16.45
N THR A 176 -24.02 7.71 17.31
CA THR A 176 -23.29 7.97 18.56
C THR A 176 -24.15 7.55 19.72
N THR A 177 -23.64 6.65 20.56
CA THR A 177 -24.31 6.15 21.76
C THR A 177 -23.74 6.81 23.01
N GLY A 178 -24.49 6.74 24.11
CA GLY A 178 -24.11 7.28 25.42
C GLY A 178 -25.22 8.16 26.00
N SER A 179 -25.84 7.69 27.09
CA SER A 179 -26.91 8.41 27.79
C SER A 179 -26.53 9.83 28.19
N GLU A 180 -25.27 10.05 28.58
CA GLU A 180 -24.75 11.36 28.96
C GLU A 180 -24.70 12.36 27.80
N VAL A 181 -24.46 11.88 26.57
CA VAL A 181 -24.49 12.69 25.36
C VAL A 181 -25.94 12.92 24.92
N TYR A 182 -26.74 11.85 24.90
CA TYR A 182 -28.15 11.89 24.50
C TYR A 182 -28.98 12.87 25.35
N HIS A 183 -28.79 12.86 26.67
CA HIS A 183 -29.46 13.78 27.58
C HIS A 183 -28.79 15.16 27.71
N GLY A 184 -27.75 15.45 26.93
CA GLY A 184 -27.06 16.73 26.93
C GLY A 184 -26.29 17.03 28.23
N ARG A 185 -25.89 16.01 28.99
CA ARG A 185 -25.06 16.17 30.20
C ARG A 185 -23.62 16.53 29.82
N ILE A 186 -23.15 16.01 28.69
CA ILE A 186 -21.87 16.37 28.07
C ILE A 186 -22.05 16.61 26.56
N THR A 187 -21.04 17.22 25.93
CA THR A 187 -20.98 17.41 24.49
C THR A 187 -20.31 16.23 23.80
N ASP A 188 -20.85 15.80 22.66
CA ASP A 188 -20.23 14.79 21.80
C ASP A 188 -18.86 15.25 21.27
N LYS A 189 -17.82 14.48 21.59
CA LYS A 189 -16.45 14.65 21.07
C LYS A 189 -16.03 13.53 20.11
N PHE A 190 -16.83 12.48 19.96
CA PHE A 190 -16.54 11.36 19.07
C PHE A 190 -16.85 11.70 17.62
N THR A 191 -18.05 12.24 17.34
CA THR A 191 -18.48 12.52 15.96
C THR A 191 -17.49 13.39 15.19
N PRO A 192 -16.96 14.51 15.74
CA PRO A 192 -16.00 15.33 14.99
C PRO A 192 -14.73 14.58 14.59
N VAL A 193 -14.23 13.69 15.46
CA VAL A 193 -13.01 12.90 15.21
C VAL A 193 -13.27 11.80 14.17
N VAL A 194 -14.38 11.08 14.31
CA VAL A 194 -14.79 10.03 13.37
C VAL A 194 -15.07 10.63 11.99
N LYS A 195 -15.81 11.74 11.94
CA LYS A 195 -16.09 12.47 10.70
C LYS A 195 -14.81 12.88 9.98
N ALA A 196 -13.84 13.46 10.69
CA ALA A 196 -12.57 13.85 10.09
C ALA A 196 -11.79 12.66 9.49
N LYS A 197 -11.83 11.47 10.13
CA LYS A 197 -11.20 10.25 9.60
C LYS A 197 -11.91 9.73 8.34
N LEU A 198 -13.25 9.76 8.34
CA LEU A 198 -14.06 9.37 7.17
C LEU A 198 -13.80 10.30 5.98
N GLU A 199 -13.73 11.62 6.23
CA GLU A 199 -13.43 12.62 5.21
C GLU A 199 -11.96 12.52 4.71
N GLU A 200 -10.99 12.18 5.58
CA GLU A 200 -9.60 11.89 5.18
C GLU A 200 -9.54 10.72 4.17
N ALA A 201 -10.46 9.76 4.27
CA ALA A 201 -10.61 8.65 3.34
C ALA A 201 -11.48 8.97 2.11
N GLY A 202 -11.92 10.23 1.94
CA GLY A 202 -12.71 10.69 0.79
C GLY A 202 -14.20 10.36 0.86
N MET A 203 -14.72 9.95 2.02
CA MET A 203 -16.12 9.58 2.19
C MET A 203 -17.03 10.79 2.48
N GLU A 204 -18.31 10.69 2.12
CA GLU A 204 -19.35 11.69 2.39
C GLU A 204 -20.13 11.31 3.66
N VAL A 205 -20.04 12.12 4.72
CA VAL A 205 -20.82 11.89 5.94
C VAL A 205 -22.22 12.50 5.79
N LEU A 206 -23.24 11.64 5.73
CA LEU A 206 -24.65 12.04 5.61
C LEU A 206 -25.18 12.75 6.86
N GLY A 207 -24.65 12.39 8.03
CA GLY A 207 -25.00 13.01 9.30
C GLY A 207 -24.67 12.12 10.50
N ASN A 208 -25.12 12.54 11.68
CA ASN A 208 -25.11 11.74 12.89
C ASN A 208 -26.52 11.60 13.47
N VAL A 209 -26.75 10.52 14.21
CA VAL A 209 -27.87 10.38 15.14
C VAL A 209 -27.30 10.07 16.51
N LEU A 210 -27.79 10.79 17.53
CA LEU A 210 -27.50 10.48 18.93
C LEU A 210 -28.53 9.48 19.44
N CYS A 211 -28.06 8.39 20.05
CA CYS A 211 -28.87 7.36 20.69
C CYS A 211 -28.57 7.30 22.18
N ASP A 212 -29.59 6.98 22.97
CA ASP A 212 -29.41 6.53 24.34
C ASP A 212 -28.79 5.11 24.36
N ASP A 213 -28.38 4.61 25.52
CA ASP A 213 -27.86 3.24 25.70
C ASP A 213 -28.97 2.18 25.68
N ASP A 214 -29.89 2.32 24.71
CA ASP A 214 -30.96 1.39 24.41
C ASP A 214 -30.64 0.60 23.13
N SER A 215 -30.69 -0.72 23.22
CA SER A 215 -30.26 -1.56 22.09
C SER A 215 -31.14 -1.40 20.86
N GLN A 216 -32.44 -1.19 21.04
CA GLN A 216 -33.39 -1.08 19.94
C GLN A 216 -33.23 0.25 19.21
N MET A 217 -33.05 1.34 19.96
CA MET A 217 -32.82 2.67 19.41
C MET A 217 -31.59 2.71 18.49
N VAL A 218 -30.49 2.08 18.90
CA VAL A 218 -29.26 1.99 18.08
C VAL A 218 -29.47 1.12 16.85
N THR A 219 -30.15 -0.03 17.00
CA THR A 219 -30.49 -0.91 15.86
C THR A 219 -31.36 -0.19 14.83
N ASP A 220 -32.36 0.56 15.27
CA ASP A 220 -33.25 1.33 14.41
C ASP A 220 -32.48 2.46 13.71
N ALA A 221 -31.60 3.17 14.42
CA ALA A 221 -30.77 4.22 13.82
C ALA A 221 -29.83 3.68 12.73
N ILE A 222 -29.21 2.51 12.92
CA ILE A 222 -28.40 1.84 11.89
C ILE A 222 -29.27 1.54 10.66
N ASN A 223 -30.44 0.92 10.87
CA ASN A 223 -31.35 0.57 9.79
C ASN A 223 -31.89 1.80 9.03
N GLU A 224 -32.15 2.90 9.73
CA GLU A 224 -32.56 4.16 9.13
C GLU A 224 -31.48 4.76 8.24
N TRP A 225 -30.20 4.74 8.67
CA TRP A 225 -29.11 5.24 7.83
C TRP A 225 -28.99 4.42 6.55
N ILE A 226 -29.07 3.11 6.66
CA ILE A 226 -29.07 2.21 5.50
C ILE A 226 -30.26 2.53 4.57
N ALA A 227 -31.46 2.74 5.12
CA ALA A 227 -32.64 3.12 4.34
C ALA A 227 -32.51 4.51 3.68
N LYS A 228 -31.75 5.42 4.27
CA LYS A 228 -31.40 6.74 3.71
C LYS A 228 -30.29 6.68 2.65
N GLY A 229 -29.78 5.48 2.35
CA GLY A 229 -28.76 5.26 1.32
C GLY A 229 -27.33 5.39 1.82
N ALA A 230 -27.08 5.18 3.13
CA ALA A 230 -25.73 4.99 3.62
C ALA A 230 -25.14 3.66 3.10
N GLU A 231 -23.93 3.73 2.58
CA GLU A 231 -23.14 2.60 2.08
C GLU A 231 -22.16 2.08 3.15
N PHE A 232 -22.04 2.80 4.26
CA PHE A 232 -21.29 2.41 5.45
C PHE A 232 -21.95 3.04 6.68
N VAL A 233 -22.04 2.31 7.80
CA VAL A 233 -22.51 2.87 9.08
C VAL A 233 -21.45 2.68 10.15
N VAL A 234 -21.19 3.74 10.92
CA VAL A 234 -20.23 3.74 12.01
C VAL A 234 -20.93 4.04 13.34
N CYS A 235 -20.78 3.13 14.30
CA CYS A 235 -21.22 3.30 15.68
C CYS A 235 -20.03 3.72 16.56
N THR A 236 -20.21 4.74 17.39
CA THR A 236 -19.20 5.22 18.34
C THR A 236 -19.85 5.72 19.63
N GLY A 237 -19.06 6.13 20.63
CA GLY A 237 -19.55 6.47 21.96
C GLY A 237 -19.66 5.24 22.89
N GLY A 238 -19.99 4.08 22.34
CA GLY A 238 -19.91 2.77 22.99
C GLY A 238 -18.71 1.92 22.53
N MET A 239 -18.89 0.60 22.56
CA MET A 239 -17.87 -0.45 22.34
C MET A 239 -16.87 -0.65 23.49
N SER A 240 -17.31 -0.46 24.74
CA SER A 240 -16.63 -0.86 25.97
C SER A 240 -16.86 -2.33 26.32
N VAL A 241 -16.06 -2.85 27.24
CA VAL A 241 -16.21 -4.20 27.83
C VAL A 241 -17.34 -4.25 28.87
N ASP A 242 -17.92 -3.10 29.18
CA ASP A 242 -18.92 -2.96 30.22
C ASP A 242 -20.21 -3.73 29.85
N PRO A 243 -20.81 -4.48 30.79
CA PRO A 243 -22.00 -5.29 30.50
C PRO A 243 -23.26 -4.50 30.08
N ASP A 244 -23.29 -3.21 30.40
CA ASP A 244 -24.34 -2.28 30.01
C ASP A 244 -24.14 -1.68 28.62
N ASP A 245 -22.96 -1.82 28.01
CA ASP A 245 -22.74 -1.42 26.63
C ASP A 245 -23.46 -2.37 25.66
N ARG A 246 -24.56 -1.86 25.10
CA ARG A 246 -25.38 -2.61 24.14
C ARG A 246 -25.02 -2.36 22.69
N THR A 247 -24.05 -1.50 22.39
CA THR A 247 -23.64 -1.18 21.02
C THR A 247 -23.27 -2.43 20.21
N PRO A 248 -22.47 -3.39 20.73
CA PRO A 248 -22.17 -4.62 20.00
C PRO A 248 -23.43 -5.44 19.70
N LEU A 249 -24.38 -5.52 20.65
CA LEU A 249 -25.65 -6.23 20.45
C LEU A 249 -26.50 -5.54 19.38
N SER A 250 -26.56 -4.21 19.38
CA SER A 250 -27.33 -3.44 18.41
C SER A 250 -26.81 -3.59 16.98
N ILE A 251 -25.48 -3.62 16.82
CA ILE A 251 -24.86 -3.92 15.52
C ILE A 251 -25.27 -5.33 15.08
N ARG A 252 -25.13 -6.35 15.95
CA ARG A 252 -25.54 -7.73 15.63
C ARG A 252 -27.00 -7.81 15.18
N ASN A 253 -27.90 -7.11 15.85
CA ASN A 253 -29.32 -7.10 15.52
C ASN A 253 -29.63 -6.40 14.18
N ALA A 254 -28.81 -5.44 13.77
CA ALA A 254 -29.00 -4.67 12.54
C ALA A 254 -28.37 -5.33 11.29
N THR A 255 -27.50 -6.33 11.49
CA THR A 255 -26.66 -6.94 10.45
C THR A 255 -26.98 -8.41 10.24
N ASP A 256 -26.66 -8.93 9.06
CA ASP A 256 -26.84 -10.33 8.71
C ASP A 256 -25.67 -11.21 9.18
N GLU A 257 -24.47 -10.63 9.20
CA GLU A 257 -23.22 -11.35 9.47
C GLU A 257 -22.26 -10.51 10.31
N VAL A 258 -21.66 -11.11 11.32
CA VAL A 258 -20.57 -10.50 12.11
C VAL A 258 -19.27 -11.14 11.68
N ILE A 259 -18.36 -10.32 11.14
CA ILE A 259 -17.04 -10.77 10.71
C ILE A 259 -16.09 -10.86 11.89
N THR A 260 -16.08 -9.81 12.71
CA THR A 260 -15.28 -9.83 13.94
C THR A 260 -15.91 -8.97 15.02
N TYR A 261 -15.72 -9.40 16.26
CA TYR A 261 -15.84 -8.55 17.45
C TYR A 261 -14.60 -8.79 18.30
N GLY A 262 -13.63 -7.90 18.14
CA GLY A 262 -12.29 -8.13 18.61
C GLY A 262 -11.27 -8.02 17.47
N ALA A 263 -10.10 -7.50 17.75
CA ALA A 263 -8.97 -7.61 16.83
C ALA A 263 -7.65 -7.58 17.59
N PRO A 264 -6.61 -8.29 17.11
CA PRO A 264 -5.28 -8.29 17.71
C PRO A 264 -4.51 -6.99 17.40
N VAL A 265 -5.15 -5.83 17.60
CA VAL A 265 -4.60 -4.51 17.30
C VAL A 265 -4.78 -3.59 18.50
N LEU A 266 -3.73 -2.86 18.85
CA LEU A 266 -3.70 -1.92 19.96
C LEU A 266 -3.18 -0.56 19.47
N PRO A 267 -3.96 0.54 19.56
CA PRO A 267 -5.31 0.66 20.13
C PRO A 267 -6.45 0.16 19.22
N GLY A 268 -7.56 -0.25 19.86
CA GLY A 268 -8.79 -0.61 19.17
C GLY A 268 -9.19 -2.08 19.25
N ALA A 269 -8.66 -2.84 20.23
CA ALA A 269 -8.92 -4.28 20.35
C ALA A 269 -10.39 -4.68 20.40
N MET A 270 -11.29 -3.77 20.79
CA MET A 270 -12.74 -3.99 20.88
C MET A 270 -13.51 -3.68 19.58
N PHE A 271 -12.80 -3.42 18.48
CA PHE A 271 -13.41 -3.09 17.20
C PHE A 271 -14.32 -4.22 16.71
N MET A 272 -15.46 -3.83 16.15
CA MET A 272 -16.41 -4.74 15.54
C MET A 272 -16.63 -4.37 14.09
N LEU A 273 -16.67 -5.39 13.22
CA LEU A 273 -17.14 -5.25 11.85
C LEU A 273 -18.18 -6.33 11.57
N ALA A 274 -19.31 -5.87 11.03
CA ALA A 274 -20.42 -6.70 10.58
C ALA A 274 -20.97 -6.14 9.27
N TYR A 275 -21.83 -6.90 8.59
CA TYR A 275 -22.40 -6.52 7.31
C TYR A 275 -23.91 -6.77 7.26
N LYS A 276 -24.63 -5.83 6.65
CA LYS A 276 -26.00 -6.01 6.20
C LYS A 276 -26.01 -6.06 4.66
N GLY A 277 -26.17 -7.25 4.08
CA GLY A 277 -25.80 -7.50 2.68
C GLY A 277 -24.33 -7.10 2.44
N GLU A 278 -24.10 -6.14 1.54
CA GLU A 278 -22.76 -5.60 1.25
C GLU A 278 -22.41 -4.34 2.06
N ILE A 279 -23.31 -3.84 2.92
CA ILE A 279 -23.11 -2.59 3.66
C ILE A 279 -22.37 -2.89 4.96
N PRO A 280 -21.12 -2.44 5.13
CA PRO A 280 -20.41 -2.57 6.40
C PRO A 280 -21.10 -1.76 7.51
N VAL A 281 -21.07 -2.31 8.72
CA VAL A 281 -21.44 -1.64 9.96
C VAL A 281 -20.31 -1.87 10.96
N ALA A 282 -19.65 -0.79 11.37
CA ALA A 282 -18.48 -0.85 12.25
C ALA A 282 -18.77 -0.25 13.62
N GLY A 283 -18.32 -0.94 14.68
CA GLY A 283 -18.31 -0.42 16.05
C GLY A 283 -16.91 0.04 16.43
N LEU A 284 -16.76 1.33 16.78
CA LEU A 284 -15.47 1.94 17.10
C LEU A 284 -15.26 2.10 18.61
N PRO A 285 -14.22 1.47 19.19
CA PRO A 285 -13.88 1.64 20.60
C PRO A 285 -13.52 3.09 20.95
N GLY A 286 -13.76 3.47 22.20
CA GLY A 286 -13.55 4.84 22.68
C GLY A 286 -12.15 5.42 22.43
N CYS A 287 -11.14 4.55 22.27
CA CYS A 287 -9.79 4.95 21.89
C CYS A 287 -9.70 5.76 20.58
N VAL A 288 -10.69 5.64 19.69
CA VAL A 288 -10.75 6.43 18.46
C VAL A 288 -10.75 7.94 18.72
N MET A 289 -11.22 8.38 19.89
CA MET A 289 -11.28 9.80 20.25
C MET A 289 -9.90 10.42 20.50
N TYR A 290 -8.98 9.66 21.11
CA TYR A 290 -7.70 10.21 21.61
C TYR A 290 -6.47 9.60 20.94
N ALA A 291 -6.57 8.37 20.40
CA ALA A 291 -5.48 7.76 19.67
C ALA A 291 -5.41 8.31 18.24
N ARG A 292 -4.22 8.75 17.82
CA ARG A 292 -4.01 9.26 16.45
C ARG A 292 -4.34 8.21 15.39
N ARG A 293 -3.91 6.97 15.61
CA ARG A 293 -4.17 5.83 14.74
C ARG A 293 -4.65 4.64 15.57
N THR A 294 -5.67 3.95 15.08
CA THR A 294 -6.25 2.73 15.67
C THR A 294 -6.44 1.69 14.57
N ILE A 295 -7.00 0.53 14.91
CA ILE A 295 -7.48 -0.42 13.89
C ILE A 295 -8.41 0.21 12.85
N PHE A 296 -9.18 1.23 13.21
CA PHE A 296 -10.07 1.88 12.25
C PHE A 296 -9.28 2.47 11.08
N ASP A 297 -8.07 3.00 11.33
CA ASP A 297 -7.19 3.53 10.29
C ASP A 297 -6.56 2.44 9.39
N LEU A 298 -6.56 1.18 9.83
CA LEU A 298 -6.14 0.02 9.03
C LEU A 298 -7.30 -0.53 8.17
N VAL A 299 -8.52 -0.50 8.72
CA VAL A 299 -9.72 -1.07 8.09
C VAL A 299 -10.37 -0.09 7.11
N LEU A 300 -10.43 1.20 7.46
CA LEU A 300 -11.13 2.22 6.70
C LEU A 300 -10.66 2.35 5.23
N PRO A 301 -9.35 2.38 4.93
CA PRO A 301 -8.89 2.41 3.53
C PRO A 301 -9.33 1.19 2.71
N ARG A 302 -9.52 0.04 3.37
CA ARG A 302 -9.94 -1.20 2.70
C ARG A 302 -11.41 -1.17 2.34
N ILE A 303 -12.25 -0.69 3.27
CA ILE A 303 -13.67 -0.43 3.02
C ILE A 303 -13.82 0.64 1.91
N ALA A 304 -13.04 1.73 1.98
CA ALA A 304 -13.06 2.79 0.98
C ALA A 304 -12.71 2.29 -0.44
N ALA A 305 -11.86 1.26 -0.53
CA ALA A 305 -11.50 0.59 -1.78
C ALA A 305 -12.51 -0.47 -2.23
N GLY A 306 -13.64 -0.62 -1.53
CA GLY A 306 -14.70 -1.57 -1.87
C GLY A 306 -14.41 -3.01 -1.45
N GLU A 307 -13.42 -3.26 -0.57
CA GLU A 307 -13.15 -4.62 -0.11
C GLU A 307 -14.23 -5.09 0.88
N ARG A 308 -14.79 -6.27 0.61
CA ARG A 308 -15.51 -7.04 1.62
C ARG A 308 -14.50 -7.84 2.46
N LEU A 309 -14.36 -7.45 3.72
CA LEU A 309 -13.39 -8.06 4.64
C LEU A 309 -13.92 -9.34 5.28
N SER A 310 -13.03 -10.32 5.46
CA SER A 310 -13.28 -11.56 6.19
C SER A 310 -12.59 -11.58 7.56
N VAL A 311 -12.76 -12.64 8.34
CA VAL A 311 -12.13 -12.75 9.68
C VAL A 311 -10.60 -12.86 9.58
N GLU A 312 -10.09 -13.49 8.51
CA GLU A 312 -8.66 -13.66 8.24
C GLU A 312 -7.95 -12.32 8.08
N ASP A 313 -8.64 -11.31 7.56
CA ASP A 313 -8.12 -9.94 7.42
C ASP A 313 -7.78 -9.29 8.77
N PHE A 314 -8.36 -9.79 9.86
CA PHE A 314 -8.13 -9.31 11.22
C PHE A 314 -7.15 -10.18 11.99
N THR A 315 -7.21 -11.50 11.85
CA THR A 315 -6.37 -12.43 12.63
C THR A 315 -4.88 -12.25 12.32
N VAL A 316 -4.55 -11.91 11.06
CA VAL A 316 -3.16 -11.66 10.63
C VAL A 316 -2.56 -10.37 11.20
N LEU A 317 -3.39 -9.44 11.68
CA LEU A 317 -2.92 -8.14 12.19
C LEU A 317 -2.21 -8.25 13.54
N GLY A 318 -2.14 -9.43 14.16
CA GLY A 318 -1.37 -9.63 15.39
C GLY A 318 0.13 -9.38 15.19
N GLU A 319 0.65 -9.64 14.00
CA GLU A 319 1.97 -9.18 13.58
C GLU A 319 1.85 -7.72 13.10
N GLY A 320 2.60 -6.81 13.71
CA GLY A 320 2.55 -5.37 13.38
C GLY A 320 1.38 -4.58 14.00
N GLY A 321 0.40 -5.23 14.64
CA GLY A 321 -0.80 -4.59 15.21
C GLY A 321 -0.60 -3.70 16.44
N LEU A 322 0.63 -3.50 16.92
CA LEU A 322 0.92 -2.64 18.07
C LEU A 322 1.36 -1.23 17.64
N CYS A 323 0.53 -0.23 17.92
CA CYS A 323 0.92 1.17 17.72
C CYS A 323 1.85 1.63 18.84
N LEU A 324 3.01 2.16 18.47
CA LEU A 324 4.02 2.62 19.42
C LEU A 324 3.75 4.02 19.99
N ASN A 325 2.65 4.68 19.57
CA ASN A 325 2.27 6.03 20.02
C ASN A 325 3.39 7.08 19.89
N CYS A 326 4.25 6.97 18.87
CA CYS A 326 5.43 7.82 18.66
C CYS A 326 5.10 9.31 18.74
N GLU A 327 5.96 10.14 19.34
CA GLU A 327 5.73 11.60 19.50
C GLU A 327 5.27 12.29 18.21
N VAL A 328 5.93 11.99 17.09
CA VAL A 328 5.49 12.38 15.74
C VAL A 328 4.87 11.17 15.05
N CYS A 329 3.62 11.32 14.60
CA CYS A 329 2.93 10.26 13.89
C CYS A 329 3.37 10.26 12.42
N THR A 330 3.99 9.16 11.99
CA THR A 330 4.46 8.97 10.60
C THR A 330 3.69 7.89 9.86
N TYR A 331 2.54 7.45 10.39
CA TYR A 331 1.65 6.50 9.71
C TYR A 331 1.24 7.04 8.33
N PRO A 332 1.23 6.21 7.26
CA PRO A 332 1.44 4.75 7.24
C PRO A 332 2.90 4.29 7.07
N ASN A 333 3.87 5.20 7.19
CA ASN A 333 5.29 4.87 7.00
C ASN A 333 5.95 4.22 8.22
N CYS A 334 5.29 4.18 9.38
CA CYS A 334 5.74 3.44 10.56
C CYS A 334 5.45 1.93 10.45
N GLY A 335 5.79 1.14 11.49
CA GLY A 335 5.57 -0.32 11.54
C GLY A 335 4.14 -0.77 11.83
N PHE A 336 3.21 0.15 12.10
CA PHE A 336 1.86 -0.19 12.58
C PHE A 336 0.99 -0.80 11.47
N GLY A 337 0.47 -2.01 11.70
CA GLY A 337 -0.39 -2.78 10.81
C GLY A 337 0.34 -3.50 9.66
N LYS A 338 1.67 -3.62 9.73
CA LYS A 338 2.52 -4.17 8.66
C LYS A 338 2.92 -5.61 8.87
#